data_AF-A0A2A3ESS6-F1
#
_entry.id   AF-A0A2A3ESS6-F1
#
_cell.length_a   1.000
_cell.length_b   1.000
_cell.length_c   1.000
_cell.angle_alpha   90.00
_cell.angle_beta   90.00
_cell.angle_gamma   90.00
#
_symmetry.space_group_name_H-M   'P 1'
#
loop_
_entity.id
_entity.type
_entity.pdbx_description
1 polymer ?
#
loop_
_entity_poly.entity_id
_entity_poly.type
_entity_poly.pdbx_seq_one_letter_code
_entity_poly.pdbx_strand_id
1 'polypeptide(L)'
;MSKAHPKYMFNYGVHDPHTGDVKTQHEVRDGDVVHGSYSVNEPDGSVRIVEYTADDHNGFNAVVKKVGPAIHPPKPIPVAKYISPAYYNSYEEYEKHHF
;
A
#
# COMPACT_ATOMS: atom_id res chain seq x y z
N MET A 1 2.05 -0.58 44.04
CA MET A 1 2.18 0.42 42.96
C MET A 1 0.89 0.41 42.14
N SER A 2 0.34 1.56 41.75
CA SER A 2 -0.80 1.60 40.83
C SER A 2 -0.34 1.22 39.43
N LYS A 3 -1.03 0.27 38.77
CA LYS A 3 -0.82 -0.03 37.35
C LYS A 3 -1.15 1.24 36.55
N ALA A 4 -0.29 1.62 35.60
CA ALA A 4 -0.55 2.74 34.72
C ALA A 4 -1.75 2.41 33.82
N HIS A 5 -2.58 3.42 33.53
CA HIS A 5 -3.75 3.30 32.65
C HIS A 5 -3.57 4.22 31.43
N PRO A 6 -2.84 3.78 30.39
CA PRO A 6 -2.56 4.63 29.24
C PRO A 6 -3.83 4.91 28.45
N LYS A 7 -4.01 6.18 28.05
CA LYS A 7 -5.18 6.62 27.29
C LYS A 7 -4.79 7.67 26.26
N TYR A 8 -5.20 7.46 25.02
CA TYR A 8 -5.05 8.46 23.95
C TYR A 8 -6.17 8.30 22.92
N MET A 9 -6.31 9.34 22.11
CA MET A 9 -7.11 9.32 20.89
C MET A 9 -6.41 10.20 19.86
N PHE A 10 -6.34 9.73 18.62
CA PHE A 10 -5.88 10.55 17.51
C PHE A 10 -6.64 10.22 16.23
N ASN A 11 -6.64 11.18 15.31
CA ASN A 11 -7.14 11.01 13.98
C ASN A 11 -6.36 11.90 13.01
N TYR A 12 -6.18 11.42 11.79
CA TYR A 12 -5.64 12.22 10.69
C TYR A 12 -6.28 11.80 9.37
N GLY A 13 -6.18 12.67 8.38
CA GLY A 13 -6.60 12.37 7.02
C GLY A 13 -5.73 13.11 6.01
N VAL A 14 -5.66 12.54 4.81
CA VAL A 14 -5.05 13.17 3.63
C VAL A 14 -6.10 13.17 2.54
N HIS A 15 -6.21 14.31 1.86
CA HIS A 15 -7.02 14.46 0.67
C HIS A 15 -6.26 15.35 -0.30
N ASP A 16 -5.46 14.72 -1.16
CA ASP A 16 -4.64 15.37 -2.17
C ASP A 16 -5.13 15.01 -3.58
N PRO A 17 -5.90 15.91 -4.23
CA PRO A 17 -6.38 15.69 -5.59
C PRO A 17 -5.28 15.61 -6.65
N HIS A 18 -4.08 16.16 -6.38
CA HIS A 18 -2.99 16.18 -7.35
C HIS A 18 -2.34 14.80 -7.47
N THR A 19 -2.11 14.13 -6.33
CA THR A 19 -1.54 12.78 -6.30
C THR A 19 -2.60 11.67 -6.30
N GLY A 20 -3.86 11.99 -5.98
CA GLY A 20 -4.93 11.03 -5.78
C GLY A 20 -4.91 10.36 -4.40
N ASP A 21 -4.05 10.82 -3.50
CA ASP A 21 -3.91 10.28 -2.14
C ASP A 21 -5.09 10.72 -1.27
N VAL A 22 -5.99 9.76 -1.00
CA VAL A 22 -7.12 9.92 -0.09
C VAL A 22 -7.06 8.80 0.94
N LYS A 23 -6.87 9.18 2.19
CA LYS A 23 -6.82 8.23 3.32
C LYS A 23 -7.25 8.88 4.62
N THR A 24 -7.77 8.06 5.53
CA THR A 24 -8.12 8.47 6.90
C THR A 24 -7.58 7.45 7.88
N GLN A 25 -7.28 7.87 9.10
CA GLN A 25 -6.92 6.99 10.21
C GLN A 25 -7.48 7.57 11.51
N HIS A 26 -7.98 6.71 12.37
CA HIS A 26 -8.43 7.03 13.71
C HIS A 26 -8.09 5.88 14.66
N GLU A 27 -7.60 6.20 15.86
CA GLU A 27 -7.31 5.21 16.88
C GLU A 27 -7.58 5.76 18.28
N VAL A 28 -8.16 4.92 19.13
CA VAL A 28 -8.38 5.16 20.55
C VAL A 28 -7.73 4.03 21.33
N ARG A 29 -6.96 4.39 22.36
CA ARG A 29 -6.51 3.47 23.39
C ARG A 29 -7.16 3.81 24.72
N ASP A 30 -7.67 2.78 25.39
CA ASP A 30 -8.14 2.87 26.76
C ASP A 30 -7.58 1.69 27.56
N GLY A 31 -6.59 1.97 28.41
CA GLY A 31 -5.88 0.94 29.16
C GLY A 31 -5.12 -0.01 28.24
N ASP A 32 -5.49 -1.28 28.29
CA ASP A 32 -4.84 -2.35 27.51
C ASP A 32 -5.52 -2.62 26.16
N VAL A 33 -6.62 -1.91 25.85
CA VAL A 33 -7.41 -2.10 24.63
C VAL A 33 -7.20 -0.94 23.65
N VAL A 34 -6.94 -1.28 22.39
CA VAL A 34 -6.87 -0.34 21.26
C VAL A 34 -7.99 -0.66 20.28
N HIS A 35 -8.69 0.36 19.80
CA HIS A 35 -9.60 0.28 18.67
C HIS A 35 -9.21 1.32 17.63
N GLY A 36 -9.24 0.96 16.36
CA GLY A 36 -9.01 1.95 15.31
C GLY A 36 -9.58 1.54 13.97
N SER A 37 -9.50 2.48 13.04
CA SER A 37 -9.90 2.26 11.66
C SER A 37 -9.13 3.14 10.70
N TYR A 38 -8.66 2.56 9.59
CA TYR A 38 -8.12 3.33 8.47
C TYR A 38 -8.90 3.09 7.18
N SER A 39 -8.84 4.07 6.28
CA SER A 39 -9.27 3.93 4.89
C SER A 39 -8.17 4.39 3.93
N VAL A 40 -8.07 3.75 2.77
CA VAL A 40 -7.17 4.14 1.69
C VAL A 40 -7.83 3.89 0.34
N ASN A 41 -7.77 4.89 -0.54
CA ASN A 41 -8.12 4.70 -1.94
C ASN A 41 -7.02 3.88 -2.63
N GLU A 42 -7.39 2.76 -3.23
CA GLU A 42 -6.48 1.87 -3.94
C GLU A 42 -6.33 2.31 -5.42
N PRO A 43 -5.21 1.96 -6.08
CA PRO A 43 -4.98 2.29 -7.49
C PRO A 43 -6.01 1.71 -8.48
N ASP A 44 -6.74 0.66 -8.08
CA ASP A 44 -7.80 0.06 -8.89
C ASP A 44 -9.16 0.78 -8.76
N GLY A 45 -9.21 1.89 -8.03
CA GLY A 45 -10.41 2.72 -7.83
C GLY A 45 -11.30 2.25 -6.68
N SER A 46 -10.92 1.19 -5.97
CA SER A 46 -11.61 0.75 -4.76
C SER A 46 -11.13 1.51 -3.51
N VAL A 47 -11.86 1.37 -2.41
CA VAL A 47 -11.47 1.84 -1.09
C VAL A 47 -11.29 0.63 -0.18
N ARG A 48 -10.09 0.48 0.39
CA ARG A 48 -9.86 -0.47 1.48
C ARG A 48 -10.20 0.23 2.79
N ILE A 49 -11.05 -0.39 3.59
CA ILE A 49 -11.39 0.02 4.94
C ILE A 49 -10.96 -1.10 5.88
N VAL A 50 -10.22 -0.77 6.93
CA VAL A 50 -9.81 -1.74 7.95
C VAL A 50 -10.27 -1.23 9.30
N GLU A 51 -11.07 -2.03 9.99
CA GLU A 51 -11.46 -1.83 11.39
C GLU A 51 -10.68 -2.82 12.23
N TYR A 52 -10.00 -2.36 13.29
CA TYR A 52 -9.13 -3.21 14.09
C TYR A 52 -9.31 -3.02 15.60
N THR A 53 -8.97 -4.08 16.34
CA THR A 53 -8.93 -4.13 17.80
C THR A 53 -7.66 -4.86 18.23
N ALA A 54 -7.03 -4.41 19.31
CA ALA A 54 -5.90 -5.10 19.92
C ALA A 54 -5.99 -5.09 21.44
N ASP A 55 -5.75 -6.25 22.05
CA ASP A 55 -5.64 -6.44 23.50
C ASP A 55 -4.66 -7.60 23.81
N ASP A 56 -4.40 -7.86 25.09
CA ASP A 56 -3.46 -8.90 25.55
C ASP A 56 -4.03 -10.33 25.51
N HIS A 57 -5.35 -10.48 25.39
CA HIS A 57 -6.05 -11.75 25.40
C HIS A 57 -6.25 -12.32 23.99
N ASN A 58 -6.64 -11.48 23.05
CA ASN A 58 -7.03 -11.81 21.67
C ASN A 58 -5.96 -11.39 20.65
N GLY A 59 -4.97 -10.60 21.06
CA GLY A 59 -4.00 -10.02 20.13
C GLY A 59 -4.64 -9.03 19.16
N PHE A 60 -3.99 -8.80 18.03
CA PHE A 60 -4.50 -7.92 16.96
C PHE A 60 -5.52 -8.65 16.08
N ASN A 61 -6.71 -8.09 15.96
CA ASN A 61 -7.79 -8.58 15.10
C ASN A 61 -8.27 -7.46 14.19
N ALA A 62 -8.50 -7.77 12.91
CA ALA A 62 -8.94 -6.79 11.93
C ALA A 62 -9.99 -7.34 10.97
N VAL A 63 -10.96 -6.50 10.64
CA VAL A 63 -11.93 -6.74 9.57
C VAL A 63 -11.57 -5.82 8.40
N VAL A 64 -11.27 -6.43 7.26
CA VAL A 64 -10.91 -5.72 6.03
C VAL A 64 -12.08 -5.75 5.05
N LYS A 65 -12.52 -4.56 4.64
CA LYS A 65 -13.57 -4.36 3.64
C LYS A 65 -12.96 -3.68 2.41
N LYS A 66 -13.38 -4.11 1.22
CA LYS A 66 -13.01 -3.49 -0.05
C LYS A 66 -14.30 -3.02 -0.73
N VAL A 67 -14.42 -1.71 -0.97
CA VAL A 67 -15.63 -1.08 -1.50
C VAL A 67 -15.33 -0.44 -2.85
N GLY A 68 -16.23 -0.57 -3.82
CA GLY A 68 -16.09 0.06 -5.14
C GLY A 68 -15.65 -0.89 -6.25
N PRO A 69 -15.42 -0.35 -7.47
CA PRO A 69 -15.08 -1.15 -8.64
C PRO A 69 -13.71 -1.77 -8.45
N ALA A 70 -13.61 -3.10 -8.35
CA ALA A 70 -12.33 -3.81 -8.39
C ALA A 70 -11.87 -3.97 -9.85
N ILE A 71 -11.65 -2.84 -10.55
CA ILE A 71 -11.24 -2.84 -11.94
C ILE A 71 -9.73 -3.08 -11.97
N HIS A 72 -9.34 -4.36 -11.97
CA HIS A 72 -7.96 -4.72 -12.23
C HIS A 72 -7.61 -4.38 -13.68
N PRO A 73 -6.56 -3.58 -13.95
CA PRO A 73 -6.07 -3.45 -15.32
C PRO A 73 -5.69 -4.85 -15.83
N PRO A 74 -6.02 -5.18 -17.09
CA PRO A 74 -5.60 -6.45 -17.67
C PRO A 74 -4.07 -6.54 -17.57
N LYS A 75 -3.56 -7.75 -17.25
CA LYS A 75 -2.11 -8.00 -17.21
C LYS A 75 -1.48 -7.43 -18.48
N PRO A 76 -0.39 -6.63 -18.39
CA PRO A 76 0.29 -6.17 -19.60
C PRO A 76 0.67 -7.39 -20.43
N ILE A 77 0.18 -7.44 -21.67
CA ILE A 77 0.61 -8.45 -22.63
C ILE A 77 2.12 -8.22 -22.81
N PRO A 78 2.98 -9.25 -22.66
CA PRO A 78 4.40 -9.08 -22.89
C PRO A 78 4.59 -8.60 -24.33
N VAL A 79 5.02 -7.36 -24.50
CA VAL A 79 5.39 -6.81 -25.81
C VAL A 79 6.65 -7.55 -26.21
N ALA A 80 6.59 -8.35 -27.28
CA ALA A 80 7.78 -8.97 -27.86
C ALA A 80 8.77 -7.85 -28.21
N LYS A 81 9.93 -7.81 -27.54
CA LYS A 81 11.00 -6.85 -27.87
C LYS A 81 11.51 -7.19 -29.27
N TYR A 82 11.19 -6.34 -30.25
CA TYR A 82 11.78 -6.43 -31.58
C TYR A 82 13.21 -5.86 -31.51
N ILE A 83 14.22 -6.72 -31.48
CA ILE A 83 15.62 -6.30 -31.50
C ILE A 83 16.02 -6.06 -32.96
N SER A 84 16.34 -4.82 -33.30
CA SER A 84 16.83 -4.46 -34.64
C SER A 84 18.24 -4.99 -34.87
N PRO A 85 18.59 -5.47 -36.08
CA PRO A 85 19.91 -6.03 -36.42
C PRO A 85 21.11 -5.13 -36.08
N ALA A 86 20.93 -3.81 -36.02
CA ALA A 86 21.99 -2.87 -35.65
C ALA A 86 22.55 -3.08 -34.22
N TYR A 87 21.82 -3.78 -33.34
CA TYR A 87 22.29 -4.05 -31.97
C TYR A 87 23.40 -5.10 -31.90
N TYR A 88 23.52 -5.98 -32.91
CA TYR A 88 24.57 -7.02 -32.92
C TYR A 88 25.94 -6.43 -33.31
N ASN A 89 25.95 -5.45 -34.20
CA ASN A 89 27.19 -4.91 -34.77
C ASN A 89 28.02 -4.10 -33.76
N SER A 90 27.43 -3.54 -32.70
CA SER A 90 28.18 -2.74 -31.72
C SER A 90 29.06 -3.57 -30.78
N TYR A 91 28.73 -4.84 -30.55
CA TYR A 91 29.52 -5.72 -29.68
C TYR A 91 30.75 -6.30 -30.40
N GLU A 92 30.62 -6.63 -31.69
CA GLU A 92 31.77 -7.11 -32.47
C GLU A 92 32.82 -6.02 -32.75
N GLU A 93 32.39 -4.75 -32.90
CA GLU A 93 33.34 -3.64 -33.07
C GLU A 93 34.16 -3.37 -31.79
N TYR A 94 33.56 -3.54 -30.61
CA TYR A 94 34.25 -3.36 -29.32
C TYR A 94 35.36 -4.38 -29.07
N GLU A 95 35.19 -5.65 -29.48
CA GLU A 95 36.23 -6.67 -29.27
C GLU A 95 37.41 -6.54 -30.24
N LYS A 96 37.25 -5.88 -31.39
CA LYS A 96 38.31 -5.79 -32.41
C LYS A 96 39.33 -4.69 -32.17
N HIS A 97 39.01 -3.69 -31.35
CA HIS A 97 39.85 -2.50 -31.13
C HIS A 97 40.74 -2.56 -29.88
N HIS A 98 40.74 -3.66 -29.14
CA HIS A 98 41.56 -3.84 -27.94
C HIS A 98 42.52 -5.03 -28.07
N PHE A 99 43.52 -4.90 -28.96
CA PHE A 99 44.83 -5.58 -28.88
C PHE A 99 45.94 -4.61 -29.28
#